data_AF-A0A662EJY3-F1
#
_entry.id   AF-A0A662EJY3-F1
#
_cell.length_a   1.000
_cell.length_b   1.000
_cell.length_c   1.000
_cell.angle_alpha   90.00
_cell.angle_beta   90.00
_cell.angle_gamma   90.00
#
_symmetry.space_group_name_H-M   'P 1'
#
loop_
_entity.id
_entity.type
_entity.pdbx_description
1 polymer ?
#
loop_
_entity_poly.entity_id
_entity_poly.type
_entity_poly.pdbx_seq_one_letter_code
_entity_poly.pdbx_strand_id
1 'polypeptide(L)' 'RLPAALAEVGYLSNPVERRRLLDPAYRERIAQGLLEGIYNFLGL' A
#
# COMPACT_ATOMS: atom_id res chain seq x y z
N ARG A 1 -22.28 -1.41 -10.53
CA ARG A 1 -21.12 -2.14 -9.97
C ARG A 1 -19.91 -1.24 -10.09
N LEU A 2 -19.04 -1.18 -9.08
CA LEU A 2 -17.82 -0.37 -9.10
C LEU A 2 -16.59 -1.29 -9.00
N PRO A 3 -15.43 -0.90 -9.57
CA PRO A 3 -14.17 -1.59 -9.33
C PRO A 3 -13.80 -1.51 -7.84
N ALA A 4 -13.39 -2.63 -7.25
CA ALA A 4 -12.95 -2.71 -5.86
C ALA A 4 -11.83 -3.72 -5.71
N ALA A 5 -10.86 -3.43 -4.84
CA ALA A 5 -9.73 -4.28 -4.52
C ALA A 5 -9.37 -4.17 -3.03
N LEU A 6 -8.79 -5.23 -2.48
CA LEU A 6 -8.18 -5.25 -1.15
C LEU A 6 -6.68 -5.51 -1.34
N ALA A 7 -5.85 -4.59 -0.87
CA ALA A 7 -4.40 -4.69 -0.97
C ALA A 7 -3.81 -5.05 0.40
N GLU A 8 -3.17 -6.22 0.49
CA GLU A 8 -2.35 -6.59 1.65
C GLU A 8 -0.94 -6.03 1.46
N VAL A 9 -0.54 -5.08 2.32
CA VAL A 9 0.70 -4.32 2.18
C VAL A 9 1.86 -4.85 3.03
N GLY A 10 1.63 -5.94 3.76
CA GLY A 10 2.61 -6.67 4.56
C GLY A 10 2.00 -7.36 5.78
N TYR A 11 2.78 -8.20 6.45
CA TYR A 11 2.32 -9.02 7.57
C TYR A 11 2.81 -8.51 8.94
N LEU A 12 1.89 -8.18 9.86
CA LEU A 12 2.26 -7.82 11.24
C LEU A 12 2.76 -9.01 12.08
N SER A 13 2.42 -10.24 11.69
CA SER A 13 2.92 -11.46 12.31
C SER A 13 4.39 -11.73 11.97
N ASN A 14 4.90 -11.17 10.88
CA ASN A 14 6.31 -11.25 10.51
C ASN A 14 7.09 -10.11 11.18
N PRO A 15 8.10 -10.39 12.01
CA PRO A 15 8.82 -9.36 12.76
C PRO A 15 9.58 -8.36 11.87
N VAL A 16 10.07 -8.79 10.70
CA VAL A 16 10.78 -7.93 9.75
C VAL A 16 9.80 -6.99 9.04
N GLU A 17 8.68 -7.52 8.57
CA GLU A 17 7.65 -6.71 7.90
C GLU A 17 6.95 -5.77 8.88
N ARG A 18 6.61 -6.25 10.08
CA ARG A 18 6.09 -5.39 11.16
C ARG A 18 7.01 -4.21 11.42
N ARG A 19 8.34 -4.43 11.49
CA ARG A 19 9.30 -3.33 11.68
C ARG A 19 9.24 -2.31 10.55
N ARG A 20 9.07 -2.75 9.31
CA ARG A 20 8.89 -1.86 8.15
C ARG A 20 7.55 -1.12 8.22
N LEU A 21 6.45 -1.80 8.53
CA LEU A 21 5.11 -1.19 8.62
C LEU A 21 4.99 -0.14 9.75
N LEU A 22 5.83 -0.23 10.78
CA LEU A 22 5.92 0.78 11.83
C LEU A 22 6.72 2.03 11.42
N ASP A 23 7.54 1.94 10.38
CA ASP A 23 8.30 3.08 9.84
C ASP A 23 7.38 4.02 9.03
N PRO A 24 7.21 5.29 9.44
CA PRO A 24 6.41 6.25 8.71
C PRO A 24 6.85 6.44 7.25
N ALA A 25 8.16 6.44 6.97
CA ALA A 25 8.67 6.65 5.62
C ALA A 25 8.37 5.45 4.69
N TYR A 26 8.29 4.24 5.26
CA TYR A 26 7.88 3.07 4.50
C TYR A 26 6.38 3.11 4.16
N ARG A 27 5.53 3.54 5.12
CA ARG A 27 4.09 3.72 4.87
C ARG A 27 3.80 4.80 3.84
N GLU A 28 4.57 5.89 3.84
CA GLU A 28 4.45 6.95 2.83
C GLU A 28 4.73 6.40 1.42
N ARG A 29 5.78 5.58 1.25
CA ARG A 29 6.07 4.92 -0.03
C ARG A 29 4.95 3.97 -0.48
N ILE A 30 4.34 3.24 0.45
CA ILE A 30 3.16 2.40 0.15
C ILE A 30 2.00 3.28 -0.33
N ALA A 31 1.70 4.37 0.38
CA ALA A 31 0.61 5.28 0.02
C ALA A 31 0.81 5.89 -1.37
N GLN A 32 2.05 6.30 -1.71
CA GLN A 32 2.41 6.80 -3.03
C GLN A 32 2.16 5.75 -4.12
N GLY A 33 2.63 4.52 -3.94
CA GLY A 33 2.40 3.44 -4.91
C GLY A 33 0.92 3.10 -5.09
N LEU A 34 0.12 3.13 -4.01
CA LEU A 34 -1.33 2.93 -4.10
C LEU A 34 -2.02 4.07 -4.88
N LEU A 35 -1.62 5.32 -4.62
CA LEU A 35 -2.14 6.48 -5.34
C LEU A 35 -1.81 6.41 -6.83
N GLU A 36 -0.55 6.12 -7.17
CA GLU A 36 -0.10 5.93 -8.55
C GLU A 36 -0.89 4.81 -9.24
N GLY A 37 -1.12 3.69 -8.57
CA GLY A 37 -1.95 2.60 -9.10
C GLY A 37 -3.39 3.04 -9.40
N ILE A 38 -3.99 3.85 -8.53
CA ILE A 38 -5.33 4.42 -8.74
C ILE A 38 -5.32 5.39 -9.92
N TYR A 39 -4.35 6.30 -10.01
CA TYR A 39 -4.25 7.23 -11.14
C TYR A 39 -4.07 6.51 -12.47
N ASN A 40 -3.17 5.52 -12.52
CA ASN A 40 -2.98 4.69 -13.69
C ASN A 40 -4.26 3.97 -14.11
N PHE A 41 -5.03 3.43 -13.14
CA PHE A 41 -6.30 2.78 -13.42
C PHE A 41 -7.37 3.74 -13.96
N LEU A 42 -7.37 4.98 -13.47
CA LEU A 42 -8.28 6.05 -13.92
C LEU A 42 -7.81 6.74 -15.22
N GLY A 43 -6.57 6.50 -15.66
CA GLY A 43 -5.94 7.19 -16.78
C GLY A 43 -5.57 8.64 -16.50
N LEU A 44 -5.22 8.96 -15.23
CA LEU A 44 -4.78 10.27 -14.75
C LEU A 44 -3.26 10.41 -14.72
#